data_AF-A0A950LYB9-F1
#
_entry.id   AF-A0A950LYB9-F1
#
_cell.length_a   1.000
_cell.length_b   1.000
_cell.length_c   1.000
_cell.angle_alpha   90.00
_cell.angle_beta   90.00
_cell.angle_gamma   90.00
#
_symmetry.space_group_name_H-M   'P 1'
#
loop_
_entity.id
_entity.type
_entity.pdbx_description
1 polymer ?
#
loop_
_entity_poly.entity_id
_entity_poly.type
_entity_poly.pdbx_seq_one_letter_code
_entity_poly.pdbx_strand_id
1 'polypeptide(L)'
;MTTEFDIRQLVPGSELDEPRIQAVYDTVNRMVALIGDIPFSELFGAPLRTIARSAGPRVEPAENAGLLQDSGGLARLARQLGQHAGEATIGELFCASRTEVPARLVELLIKLRRFGMQIPVPAFNDGKSDQRRKALDRLLEVAPDLTFKELFTRAKADTSKNTVAAIARLRTLGLLSWFANDRCCIHKVGPDSITDKCDFQSDKWCNLTGADGETCSIGSQACEPA
;
A
#
# COMPACT_ATOMS: atom_id res chain seq x y z
N MET A 1 15.51 -1.99 -22.82
CA MET A 1 15.33 -2.77 -21.59
C MET A 1 15.19 -1.77 -20.45
N THR A 2 13.96 -1.45 -20.05
CA THR A 2 13.73 -0.70 -18.81
C THR A 2 13.91 -1.68 -17.66
N THR A 3 14.90 -1.43 -16.80
CA THR A 3 15.05 -2.13 -15.53
C THR A 3 13.72 -2.03 -14.77
N GLU A 4 13.11 -3.19 -14.50
CA GLU A 4 11.89 -3.28 -13.72
C GLU A 4 12.14 -2.72 -12.31
N PHE A 5 11.17 -2.00 -11.75
CA PHE A 5 11.34 -1.39 -10.43
C PHE A 5 11.48 -2.48 -9.36
N ASP A 6 12.55 -2.39 -8.58
CA ASP A 6 12.74 -3.21 -7.39
C ASP A 6 13.20 -2.33 -6.23
N ILE A 7 12.36 -2.20 -5.20
CA ILE A 7 12.67 -1.40 -4.01
C ILE A 7 13.95 -1.86 -3.31
N ARG A 8 14.35 -3.13 -3.43
CA ARG A 8 15.58 -3.66 -2.82
C ARG A 8 16.83 -2.96 -3.32
N GLN A 9 16.84 -2.55 -4.60
CA GLN A 9 17.95 -1.80 -5.19
C GLN A 9 18.12 -0.41 -4.57
N LEU A 10 17.05 0.11 -3.95
CA LEU A 10 17.05 1.39 -3.25
C LEU A 10 17.43 1.23 -1.78
N VAL A 11 17.57 0.02 -1.24
CA VAL A 11 17.83 -0.21 0.18
C VAL A 11 19.16 -0.98 0.35
N PRO A 12 20.24 -0.31 0.79
CA PRO A 12 21.54 -0.98 1.00
C PRO A 12 21.45 -2.16 1.96
N GLY A 13 22.08 -3.28 1.60
CA GLY A 13 22.10 -4.51 2.41
C GLY A 13 20.76 -5.26 2.46
N SER A 14 19.80 -4.93 1.59
CA SER A 14 18.47 -5.56 1.58
C SER A 14 18.51 -7.07 1.38
N GLU A 15 19.57 -7.62 0.80
CA GLU A 15 19.81 -9.06 0.67
C GLU A 15 19.98 -9.79 2.00
N LEU A 16 20.35 -9.08 3.07
CA LEU A 16 20.55 -9.63 4.40
C LEU A 16 19.27 -9.54 5.29
N ASP A 17 18.18 -9.00 4.75
CA ASP A 17 16.94 -8.85 5.50
C ASP A 17 16.20 -10.16 5.75
N GLU A 18 15.58 -10.23 6.93
CA GLU A 18 14.69 -11.31 7.31
C GLU A 18 13.53 -11.51 6.31
N PRO A 19 13.02 -12.74 6.14
CA PRO A 19 11.96 -13.04 5.19
C PRO A 19 10.69 -12.17 5.33
N ARG A 20 10.35 -11.73 6.54
CA ARG A 20 9.20 -10.83 6.77
C ARG A 20 9.37 -9.48 6.06
N ILE A 21 10.58 -8.92 6.07
CA ILE A 21 10.90 -7.64 5.42
C ILE A 21 10.95 -7.85 3.91
N GLN A 22 11.50 -8.99 3.46
CA GLN A 22 11.44 -9.37 2.03
C GLN A 22 10.00 -9.40 1.50
N ALA A 23 9.06 -9.96 2.26
CA ALA A 23 7.65 -10.01 1.86
C ALA A 23 7.00 -8.62 1.71
N VAL A 24 7.50 -7.63 2.46
CA VAL A 24 7.09 -6.22 2.31
C VAL A 24 7.64 -5.65 1.00
N TYR A 25 8.91 -5.90 0.69
CA TYR A 25 9.49 -5.49 -0.59
C TYR A 25 8.74 -6.10 -1.78
N ASP A 26 8.41 -7.40 -1.71
CA ASP A 26 7.61 -8.07 -2.74
C ASP A 26 6.22 -7.47 -2.89
N THR A 27 5.63 -7.04 -1.79
CA THR A 27 4.34 -6.34 -1.81
C THR A 27 4.46 -4.99 -2.53
N VAL A 28 5.48 -4.20 -2.23
CA VAL A 28 5.71 -2.92 -2.91
C VAL A 28 5.99 -3.13 -4.40
N ASN A 29 6.88 -4.07 -4.74
CA ASN A 29 7.22 -4.40 -6.13
C ASN A 29 6.00 -4.88 -6.91
N ARG A 30 5.20 -5.80 -6.34
CA ARG A 30 3.91 -6.23 -6.94
C ARG A 30 2.98 -5.06 -7.19
N MET A 31 2.85 -4.16 -6.23
CA MET A 31 1.94 -3.03 -6.33
C MET A 31 2.35 -2.07 -7.45
N VAL A 32 3.65 -1.75 -7.55
CA VAL A 32 4.20 -0.95 -8.65
C VAL A 32 4.03 -1.67 -9.99
N ALA A 33 4.31 -2.98 -10.05
CA ALA A 33 4.18 -3.76 -11.27
C ALA A 33 2.73 -3.86 -11.76
N LEU A 34 1.77 -4.10 -10.87
CA LEU A 34 0.36 -4.32 -11.22
C LEU A 34 -0.43 -3.03 -11.42
N ILE A 35 -0.40 -2.13 -10.44
CA ILE A 35 -1.16 -0.87 -10.48
C ILE A 35 -0.45 0.17 -11.35
N GLY A 36 0.88 0.05 -11.46
CA GLY A 36 1.70 0.94 -12.27
C GLY A 36 2.16 2.19 -11.52
N ASP A 37 2.96 2.97 -12.23
CA ASP A 37 3.46 4.27 -11.80
C ASP A 37 2.53 5.37 -12.31
N ILE A 38 1.34 5.48 -11.70
CA ILE A 38 0.32 6.47 -12.07
C ILE A 38 0.16 7.54 -10.98
N PRO A 39 -0.24 8.78 -11.34
CA PRO A 39 -0.55 9.84 -10.39
C PRO A 39 -1.61 9.44 -9.37
N PHE A 40 -1.53 9.95 -8.13
CA PHE A 40 -2.55 9.70 -7.12
C PHE A 40 -3.93 10.24 -7.48
N SER A 41 -4.00 11.36 -8.19
CA SER A 41 -5.26 11.85 -8.76
C SER A 41 -5.95 10.82 -9.66
N GLU A 42 -5.17 10.12 -10.50
CA GLU A 42 -5.68 9.02 -11.33
C GLU A 42 -5.96 7.77 -10.49
N LEU A 43 -5.04 7.36 -9.62
CA LEU A 43 -5.18 6.15 -8.81
C LEU A 43 -6.44 6.15 -7.94
N PHE A 44 -6.72 7.28 -7.28
CA PHE A 44 -7.84 7.40 -6.34
C PHE A 44 -9.12 7.91 -7.01
N GLY A 45 -9.02 8.56 -8.17
CA GLY A 45 -10.17 9.12 -8.90
C GLY A 45 -10.66 8.26 -10.06
N ALA A 46 -9.87 7.33 -10.59
CA ALA A 46 -10.27 6.50 -11.72
C ALA A 46 -11.22 5.38 -11.26
N PRO A 47 -12.25 5.05 -12.08
CA PRO A 47 -13.07 3.87 -11.85
C PRO A 47 -12.23 2.60 -11.75
N LEU A 48 -12.56 1.71 -10.82
CA LEU A 48 -11.85 0.43 -10.60
C LEU A 48 -11.80 -0.44 -11.84
N ARG A 49 -12.79 -0.36 -12.73
CA ARG A 49 -12.75 -1.06 -14.02
C ARG A 49 -11.59 -0.61 -14.92
N THR A 50 -11.19 0.65 -14.82
CA THR A 50 -10.06 1.21 -15.56
C THR A 50 -8.75 0.68 -14.97
N ILE A 51 -8.61 0.74 -13.64
CA ILE A 51 -7.46 0.19 -12.91
C ILE A 51 -7.31 -1.34 -13.15
N ALA A 52 -8.42 -2.08 -13.13
CA ALA A 52 -8.41 -3.51 -13.38
C ALA A 52 -7.99 -3.84 -14.83
N ARG A 53 -8.42 -3.03 -15.80
CA ARG A 53 -8.06 -3.18 -17.20
C ARG A 53 -6.58 -2.85 -17.45
N SER A 54 -6.06 -1.79 -16.82
CA SER A 54 -4.66 -1.41 -16.94
C SER A 54 -3.72 -2.41 -16.26
N ALA A 55 -4.17 -3.11 -15.22
CA ALA A 55 -3.41 -4.17 -14.58
C ALA A 55 -3.27 -5.42 -15.45
N GLY A 56 -4.27 -5.74 -16.28
CA GLY A 56 -4.31 -6.97 -17.10
C GLY A 56 -3.04 -7.24 -17.91
N PRO A 57 -2.58 -6.31 -18.76
CA PRO A 57 -1.33 -6.47 -19.53
C PRO A 57 -0.05 -6.57 -18.68
N ARG A 58 -0.12 -6.28 -17.38
CA ARG A 58 1.03 -6.28 -16.46
C ARG A 58 1.12 -7.54 -15.60
N VAL A 59 0.07 -8.37 -15.61
CA VAL A 59 0.03 -9.61 -14.81
C VAL A 59 1.09 -10.61 -15.26
N GLU A 60 1.20 -10.88 -16.56
CA GLU A 60 2.18 -11.83 -17.10
C GLU A 60 3.63 -11.38 -16.87
N PRO A 61 4.02 -10.11 -17.14
CA PRO A 61 5.33 -9.60 -16.74
C PRO A 61 5.63 -9.78 -15.25
N ALA A 62 4.68 -9.46 -14.36
CA ALA A 62 4.87 -9.59 -12.91
C ALA A 62 5.05 -11.05 -12.46
N GLU A 63 4.39 -12.01 -13.12
CA GLU A 63 4.63 -13.44 -12.89
C GLU A 63 6.03 -13.87 -13.36
N ASN A 64 6.45 -13.43 -14.55
CA ASN A 64 7.79 -13.71 -15.09
C ASN A 64 8.91 -13.13 -14.21
N ALA A 65 8.64 -12.03 -13.50
CA ALA A 65 9.51 -11.45 -12.49
C ALA A 65 9.47 -12.18 -11.13
N GLY A 66 8.69 -13.25 -10.99
CA GLY A 66 8.55 -14.03 -9.76
C GLY A 66 7.72 -13.34 -8.67
N LEU A 67 7.01 -12.26 -8.99
CA LEU A 67 6.23 -11.49 -8.01
C LEU A 67 4.86 -12.12 -7.72
N LEU A 68 4.35 -12.95 -8.63
CA LEU A 68 3.04 -13.60 -8.54
C LEU A 68 3.18 -15.12 -8.57
N GLN A 69 2.32 -15.80 -7.81
CA GLN A 69 2.24 -17.26 -7.79
C GLN A 69 1.16 -17.84 -8.72
N ASP A 70 0.11 -17.06 -9.04
CA ASP A 70 -0.99 -17.49 -9.93
C ASP A 70 -1.51 -16.30 -10.75
N SER A 71 -0.91 -16.07 -11.92
CA SER A 71 -1.35 -15.03 -12.86
C SER A 71 -2.77 -15.28 -13.39
N GLY A 72 -3.11 -16.54 -13.67
CA GLY A 72 -4.42 -16.92 -14.20
C GLY A 72 -5.54 -16.61 -13.20
N GLY A 73 -5.31 -16.90 -11.93
CA GLY A 73 -6.17 -16.52 -10.81
C GLY A 73 -6.33 -15.02 -10.69
N LEU A 74 -5.23 -14.27 -10.69
CA LEU A 74 -5.28 -12.81 -10.59
C LEU A 74 -6.00 -12.17 -11.78
N ALA A 75 -5.70 -12.59 -13.01
CA ALA A 75 -6.34 -12.07 -14.22
C ALA A 75 -7.86 -12.36 -14.26
N ARG A 76 -8.30 -13.52 -13.74
CA ARG A 76 -9.74 -13.79 -13.56
C ARG A 76 -10.36 -12.84 -12.55
N LEU A 77 -9.73 -12.62 -11.40
CA LEU A 77 -10.24 -11.73 -10.36
C LEU A 77 -10.26 -10.26 -10.83
N ALA A 78 -9.24 -9.80 -11.56
CA ALA A 78 -9.22 -8.45 -12.14
C ALA A 78 -10.34 -8.25 -13.16
N ARG A 79 -10.63 -9.24 -14.02
CA ARG A 79 -11.79 -9.18 -14.93
C ARG A 79 -13.12 -9.12 -14.17
N GLN A 80 -13.27 -9.93 -13.12
CA GLN A 80 -14.45 -9.87 -12.24
C GLN A 80 -14.57 -8.50 -11.57
N LEU A 81 -13.45 -7.86 -11.20
CA LEU A 81 -13.46 -6.54 -10.58
C LEU A 81 -13.98 -5.51 -11.58
N GLY A 82 -13.51 -5.54 -12.83
CA GLY A 82 -14.02 -4.65 -13.87
C GLY A 82 -15.51 -4.83 -14.18
N GLN A 83 -16.08 -6.01 -13.93
CA GLN A 83 -17.50 -6.30 -14.13
C GLN A 83 -18.36 -5.89 -12.93
N HIS A 84 -17.84 -6.04 -11.71
CA HIS A 84 -18.62 -5.87 -10.47
C HIS A 84 -18.37 -4.57 -9.72
N ALA A 85 -17.27 -3.87 -10.00
CA ALA A 85 -16.95 -2.62 -9.31
C ALA A 85 -17.74 -1.42 -9.81
N GLY A 86 -18.39 -1.51 -10.98
CA GLY A 86 -19.15 -0.41 -11.56
C GLY A 86 -18.28 0.83 -11.81
N GLU A 87 -18.70 1.97 -11.27
CA GLU A 87 -17.96 3.23 -11.27
C GLU A 87 -17.15 3.46 -9.99
N ALA A 88 -17.20 2.53 -9.03
CA ALA A 88 -16.53 2.73 -7.74
C ALA A 88 -15.02 2.96 -7.94
N THR A 89 -14.47 3.88 -7.16
CA THR A 89 -13.06 4.24 -7.18
C THR A 89 -12.32 3.68 -5.97
N ILE A 90 -10.99 3.64 -6.02
CA ILE A 90 -10.16 3.29 -4.86
C ILE A 90 -10.41 4.27 -3.71
N GLY A 91 -10.57 5.57 -4.02
CA GLY A 91 -10.84 6.61 -3.03
C GLY A 91 -12.16 6.38 -2.28
N GLU A 92 -13.23 6.06 -3.01
CA GLU A 92 -14.53 5.73 -2.42
C GLU A 92 -14.47 4.47 -1.56
N LEU A 93 -13.84 3.40 -2.04
CA LEU A 93 -13.66 2.18 -1.23
C LEU A 93 -12.88 2.44 0.05
N PHE A 94 -11.84 3.27 -0.03
CA PHE A 94 -11.07 3.66 1.14
C PHE A 94 -11.92 4.46 2.12
N CYS A 95 -12.82 5.33 1.67
CA CYS A 95 -13.62 6.17 2.56
C CYS A 95 -14.91 5.49 3.04
N ALA A 96 -15.35 4.40 2.41
CA ALA A 96 -16.58 3.71 2.73
C ALA A 96 -16.48 2.83 3.98
N SER A 97 -17.64 2.59 4.59
CA SER A 97 -17.90 1.46 5.47
C SER A 97 -18.21 0.22 4.63
N ARG A 98 -17.88 -0.95 5.17
CA ARG A 98 -18.15 -2.25 4.56
C ARG A 98 -19.64 -2.50 4.32
N THR A 99 -20.52 -1.87 5.10
CA THR A 99 -21.98 -1.95 4.92
C THR A 99 -22.48 -1.16 3.72
N GLU A 100 -21.71 -0.18 3.24
CA GLU A 100 -22.06 0.66 2.08
C GLU A 100 -21.64 0.03 0.75
N VAL A 101 -20.84 -1.05 0.81
CA VAL A 101 -20.26 -1.70 -0.37
C VAL A 101 -20.84 -3.10 -0.54
N PRO A 102 -21.23 -3.51 -1.77
CA PRO A 102 -21.78 -4.84 -2.00
C PRO A 102 -20.85 -5.96 -1.46
N ALA A 103 -21.41 -6.91 -0.71
CA ALA A 103 -20.64 -8.00 -0.09
C ALA A 103 -19.78 -8.77 -1.10
N ARG A 104 -20.31 -9.01 -2.30
CA ARG A 104 -19.59 -9.66 -3.40
C ARG A 104 -18.36 -8.88 -3.85
N LEU A 105 -18.43 -7.54 -3.87
CA LEU A 105 -17.28 -6.70 -4.19
C LEU A 105 -16.23 -6.76 -3.07
N VAL A 106 -16.67 -6.75 -1.81
CA VAL A 106 -15.77 -6.89 -0.66
C VAL A 106 -15.03 -8.23 -0.68
N GLU A 107 -15.72 -9.33 -0.93
CA GLU A 107 -15.10 -10.65 -1.08
C GLU A 107 -14.08 -10.69 -2.22
N LEU A 108 -14.38 -10.02 -3.33
CA LEU A 108 -13.50 -9.93 -4.48
C LEU A 108 -12.21 -9.15 -4.15
N LEU A 109 -12.33 -8.03 -3.43
CA LEU A 109 -11.18 -7.25 -2.95
C LEU A 109 -10.30 -8.06 -2.00
N ILE A 110 -10.91 -8.85 -1.10
CA ILE A 110 -10.17 -9.76 -0.20
C ILE A 110 -9.44 -10.84 -1.01
N LYS A 111 -10.09 -11.43 -2.02
CA LYS A 111 -9.45 -12.41 -2.90
C LYS A 111 -8.30 -11.79 -3.69
N LEU A 112 -8.49 -10.63 -4.32
CA LEU A 112 -7.42 -9.92 -5.06
C LEU A 112 -6.17 -9.70 -4.19
N ARG A 113 -6.37 -9.29 -2.93
CA ARG A 113 -5.26 -9.09 -1.98
C ARG A 113 -4.45 -10.37 -1.76
N ARG A 114 -5.11 -11.53 -1.62
CA ARG A 114 -4.43 -12.83 -1.47
C ARG A 114 -3.64 -13.23 -2.71
N PHE A 115 -4.04 -12.75 -3.88
CA PHE A 115 -3.35 -12.96 -5.16
C PHE A 115 -2.33 -11.86 -5.49
N GLY A 116 -2.05 -10.96 -4.53
CA GLY A 116 -0.96 -9.99 -4.64
C GLY A 116 -1.34 -8.60 -5.14
N MET A 117 -2.58 -8.40 -5.63
CA MET A 117 -3.07 -7.06 -5.98
C MET A 117 -3.80 -6.45 -4.80
N GLN A 118 -3.19 -5.45 -4.15
CA GLN A 118 -3.81 -4.82 -3.00
C GLN A 118 -4.65 -3.61 -3.39
N ILE A 119 -5.96 -3.71 -3.18
CA ILE A 119 -6.89 -2.58 -3.23
C ILE A 119 -7.48 -2.43 -1.81
N PRO A 120 -7.71 -1.20 -1.33
CA PRO A 120 -8.33 -0.98 -0.02
C PRO A 120 -9.64 -1.76 0.09
N VAL A 121 -9.78 -2.49 1.20
CA VAL A 121 -11.03 -3.14 1.57
C VAL A 121 -11.73 -2.18 2.54
N PRO A 122 -13.01 -1.84 2.31
CA PRO A 122 -13.75 -0.96 3.21
C PRO A 122 -13.70 -1.44 4.67
N ALA A 123 -13.54 -0.50 5.61
CA ALA A 123 -13.46 -0.81 7.04
C ALA A 123 -14.79 -1.31 7.60
N PHE A 124 -14.74 -2.19 8.61
CA PHE A 124 -15.92 -2.94 9.08
C PHE A 124 -17.00 -2.05 9.73
N ASN A 125 -16.61 -1.02 10.49
CA ASN A 125 -17.42 0.12 10.93
C ASN A 125 -16.57 0.92 11.93
N ASP A 126 -15.97 2.04 11.53
CA ASP A 126 -15.03 2.74 12.42
C ASP A 126 -15.39 4.20 12.71
N GLY A 127 -16.47 4.73 12.10
CA GLY A 127 -16.83 6.15 12.23
C GLY A 127 -15.78 7.11 11.69
N LYS A 128 -14.76 6.62 10.97
CA LYS A 128 -13.66 7.43 10.41
C LYS A 128 -13.84 7.75 8.94
N SER A 129 -14.97 7.39 8.31
CA SER A 129 -15.23 7.65 6.88
C SER A 129 -14.98 9.11 6.49
N ASP A 130 -15.46 10.06 7.29
CA ASP A 130 -15.24 11.49 7.06
C ASP A 130 -13.77 11.91 7.25
N GLN A 131 -13.07 11.30 8.20
CA GLN A 131 -11.65 11.55 8.42
C GLN A 131 -10.81 11.02 7.25
N ARG A 132 -11.17 9.84 6.73
CA ARG A 132 -10.57 9.20 5.56
C ARG A 132 -10.78 10.06 4.32
N ARG A 133 -12.00 10.55 4.10
CA ARG A 133 -12.35 11.46 3.00
C ARG A 133 -11.54 12.76 3.06
N LYS A 134 -11.55 13.48 4.19
CA LYS A 134 -10.77 14.72 4.37
C LYS A 134 -9.27 14.51 4.17
N ALA A 135 -8.72 13.39 4.64
CA ALA A 135 -7.31 13.07 4.47
C ALA A 135 -6.96 12.77 3.00
N LEU A 136 -7.85 12.07 2.29
CA LEU A 136 -7.69 11.81 0.86
C LEU A 136 -7.79 13.10 0.04
N ASP A 137 -8.81 13.92 0.28
CA ASP A 137 -8.97 15.23 -0.37
C ASP A 137 -7.72 16.09 -0.18
N ARG A 138 -7.17 16.11 1.04
CA ARG A 138 -5.94 16.85 1.33
C ARG A 138 -4.74 16.31 0.55
N LEU A 139 -4.59 14.99 0.42
CA LEU A 139 -3.52 14.41 -0.39
C LEU A 139 -3.66 14.82 -1.85
N LEU A 140 -4.87 14.71 -2.41
CA LEU A 140 -5.14 15.05 -3.80
C LEU A 140 -4.98 16.55 -4.09
N GLU A 141 -5.16 17.40 -3.08
CA GLU A 141 -4.87 18.83 -3.19
C GLU A 141 -3.36 19.13 -3.23
N VAL A 142 -2.57 18.51 -2.35
CA VAL A 142 -1.15 18.88 -2.16
C VAL A 142 -0.16 18.02 -2.92
N ALA A 143 -0.60 16.87 -3.45
CA ALA A 143 0.22 15.90 -4.16
C ALA A 143 -0.58 15.09 -5.19
N PRO A 144 -1.32 15.75 -6.11
CA PRO A 144 -2.13 15.05 -7.12
C PRO A 144 -1.29 14.22 -8.09
N ASP A 145 -0.08 14.69 -8.39
CA ASP A 145 0.83 14.09 -9.37
C ASP A 145 1.79 13.08 -8.75
N LEU A 146 1.82 12.97 -7.42
CA LEU A 146 2.69 12.03 -6.74
C LEU A 146 2.25 10.61 -7.07
N THR A 147 3.21 9.74 -7.36
CA THR A 147 2.94 8.34 -7.67
C THR A 147 3.32 7.39 -6.54
N PHE A 148 2.87 6.14 -6.64
CA PHE A 148 3.25 5.10 -5.68
C PHE A 148 4.76 4.81 -5.70
N LYS A 149 5.41 4.87 -6.86
CA LYS A 149 6.86 4.67 -6.98
C LYS A 149 7.64 5.81 -6.34
N GLU A 150 7.17 7.05 -6.53
CA GLU A 150 7.80 8.25 -5.97
C GLU A 150 7.77 8.28 -4.44
N LEU A 151 6.84 7.58 -3.79
CA LEU A 151 6.89 7.36 -2.35
C LEU A 151 8.22 6.72 -1.89
N PHE A 152 8.89 5.95 -2.75
CA PHE A 152 10.09 5.20 -2.40
C PHE A 152 11.36 5.76 -3.04
N THR A 153 11.25 6.45 -4.18
CA THR A 153 12.40 6.98 -4.93
C THR A 153 12.70 8.44 -4.62
N ARG A 154 11.71 9.25 -4.23
CA ARG A 154 11.90 10.68 -3.98
C ARG A 154 12.51 10.90 -2.60
N ALA A 155 13.52 11.77 -2.53
CA ALA A 155 14.08 12.16 -1.24
C ALA A 155 13.06 12.94 -0.41
N LYS A 156 13.05 12.68 0.90
CA LYS A 156 12.13 13.37 1.82
C LYS A 156 12.39 14.88 1.86
N ALA A 157 13.67 15.29 1.76
CA ALA A 157 14.08 16.69 1.72
C ALA A 157 13.46 17.46 0.52
N ASP A 158 13.24 16.75 -0.59
CA ASP A 158 12.64 17.32 -1.81
C ASP A 158 11.11 17.28 -1.79
N THR A 159 10.51 16.86 -0.68
CA THR A 159 9.07 16.75 -0.51
C THR A 159 8.56 17.82 0.45
N SER A 160 7.50 18.53 0.04
CA SER A 160 6.89 19.57 0.89
C SER A 160 6.39 19.00 2.23
N LYS A 161 6.48 19.80 3.30
CA LYS A 161 5.95 19.42 4.63
C LYS A 161 4.46 19.04 4.57
N ASN A 162 3.68 19.68 3.70
CA ASN A 162 2.25 19.40 3.54
C ASN A 162 2.01 18.02 2.93
N THR A 163 2.78 17.65 1.91
CA THR A 163 2.73 16.31 1.29
C THR A 163 3.13 15.23 2.29
N VAL A 164 4.21 15.45 3.06
CA VAL A 164 4.63 14.54 4.15
C VAL A 164 3.51 14.35 5.18
N ALA A 165 2.88 15.44 5.63
CA ALA A 165 1.78 15.37 6.58
C ALA A 165 0.54 14.64 6.02
N ALA A 166 0.18 14.88 4.75
CA ALA A 166 -0.95 14.22 4.10
C ALA A 166 -0.75 12.70 3.98
N ILE A 167 0.44 12.27 3.55
CA ILE A 167 0.78 10.85 3.45
C ILE A 167 0.78 10.19 4.83
N ALA A 168 1.42 10.83 5.83
CA ALA A 168 1.43 10.32 7.20
C ALA A 168 0.00 10.14 7.72
N ARG A 169 -0.88 11.12 7.48
CA ARG A 169 -2.28 11.07 7.91
C ARG A 169 -3.05 9.92 7.25
N LEU A 170 -2.96 9.77 5.94
CA LEU A 170 -3.63 8.68 5.20
C LEU A 170 -3.18 7.31 5.69
N ARG A 171 -1.90 7.18 6.03
CA ARG A 171 -1.33 5.96 6.60
C ARG A 171 -1.89 5.62 7.98
N THR A 172 -2.00 6.60 8.88
CA THR A 172 -2.66 6.38 10.20
C THR A 172 -4.13 5.98 10.07
N LEU A 173 -4.75 6.30 8.94
CA LEU A 173 -6.12 5.94 8.62
C LEU A 173 -6.23 4.63 7.81
N GLY A 174 -5.10 3.93 7.61
CA GLY A 174 -5.05 2.61 6.97
C GLY A 174 -4.88 2.62 5.45
N LEU A 175 -4.86 3.79 4.79
CA LEU A 175 -4.46 3.85 3.38
C LEU A 175 -2.94 3.72 3.33
N LEU A 176 -2.41 2.72 2.64
CA LEU A 176 -0.97 2.43 2.57
C LEU A 176 -0.37 1.70 3.79
N SER A 177 -1.18 1.24 4.76
CA SER A 177 -0.66 0.50 5.92
C SER A 177 -0.10 -0.89 5.58
N TRP A 178 -0.40 -1.40 4.40
CA TRP A 178 0.01 -2.71 3.90
C TRP A 178 1.51 -2.88 3.58
N PHE A 179 2.30 -1.80 3.62
CA PHE A 179 3.76 -1.85 3.45
C PHE A 179 4.44 -1.20 4.66
N ALA A 180 4.35 -1.80 5.85
CA ALA A 180 5.20 -1.41 6.97
C ALA A 180 6.59 -2.05 6.79
N ASN A 181 7.68 -1.28 6.94
CA ASN A 181 9.06 -1.81 6.87
C ASN A 181 9.77 -1.49 8.19
N ASP A 182 10.16 -2.54 8.91
CA ASP A 182 10.77 -2.46 10.24
C ASP A 182 12.22 -1.97 10.22
N ARG A 183 12.87 -1.85 9.05
CA ARG A 183 14.25 -1.33 8.93
C ARG A 183 14.47 0.07 9.49
N CYS A 184 13.40 0.84 9.64
CA CYS A 184 13.47 2.17 10.23
C CYS A 184 13.43 2.13 11.76
N CYS A 185 13.33 0.94 12.37
CA CYS A 185 13.36 0.69 13.80
C CYS A 185 14.63 -0.08 14.18
N ILE A 186 15.53 0.60 14.88
CA ILE A 186 16.69 -0.03 15.50
C ILE A 186 16.18 -0.74 16.75
N HIS A 187 16.09 -2.06 16.69
CA HIS A 187 15.95 -2.89 17.88
C HIS A 187 17.28 -2.91 18.61
N LYS A 188 17.46 -2.05 19.63
CA LYS A 188 18.57 -2.22 20.57
C LYS A 188 18.17 -3.27 21.60
N VAL A 189 18.70 -4.48 21.46
CA VAL A 189 18.63 -5.50 22.51
C VAL A 189 19.72 -5.19 23.53
N GLY A 190 19.37 -4.45 24.58
CA GLY A 190 20.16 -4.32 25.80
C GLY A 190 19.67 -5.30 26.87
N PRO A 191 20.51 -5.65 27.87
CA PRO A 191 20.14 -6.61 28.92
C PRO A 191 18.91 -6.20 29.75
N ASP A 192 18.52 -4.92 29.78
CA ASP A 192 17.46 -4.40 30.66
C ASP A 192 16.32 -3.63 29.97
N SER A 193 16.27 -3.53 28.63
CA SER A 193 15.09 -2.97 27.93
C SER A 193 15.10 -3.23 26.43
N ILE A 194 13.91 -3.51 25.87
CA ILE A 194 13.61 -3.36 24.45
C ILE A 194 13.21 -1.90 24.26
N THR A 195 14.10 -1.08 23.71
CA THR A 195 13.69 0.23 23.20
C THR A 195 13.75 0.19 21.69
N ASP A 196 12.58 0.07 21.06
CA ASP A 196 12.43 0.27 19.62
C ASP A 196 12.64 1.76 19.32
N LYS A 197 13.87 2.13 18.97
CA LYS A 197 14.15 3.49 18.48
C LYS A 197 14.07 3.47 16.97
N CYS A 198 13.01 4.06 16.44
CA CYS A 198 12.89 4.26 15.02
C CYS A 198 13.75 5.44 14.55
N ASP A 199 15.05 5.18 14.34
CA ASP A 199 15.97 6.14 13.77
C ASP A 199 15.71 6.26 12.27
N PHE A 200 15.08 7.37 11.90
CA PHE A 200 14.88 7.79 10.52
C PHE A 200 16.23 7.77 9.76
N GLN A 201 16.32 6.99 8.69
CA GLN A 201 17.30 7.31 7.66
C GLN A 201 16.90 8.67 7.05
N SER A 202 17.78 9.65 7.17
CA SER A 202 17.53 11.09 6.96
C SER A 202 16.90 11.44 5.60
N ASP A 203 17.05 10.58 4.59
CA ASP A 203 16.81 10.96 3.20
C ASP A 203 15.72 10.13 2.49
N LYS A 204 15.10 9.15 3.17
CA LYS A 204 14.07 8.28 2.57
C LYS A 204 12.76 8.35 3.34
N TRP A 205 11.66 8.00 2.68
CA TRP A 205 10.38 7.75 3.32
C TRP A 205 10.46 6.47 4.16
N CYS A 206 11.15 6.58 5.28
CA CYS A 206 11.10 5.61 6.35
C CYS A 206 9.70 5.60 6.94
N ASN A 207 9.08 4.42 7.00
CA ASN A 207 7.71 4.21 7.44
C ASN A 207 7.54 4.64 8.91
N LEU A 208 7.11 5.89 9.12
CA LEU A 208 6.70 6.52 10.38
C LEU A 208 5.67 5.71 11.19
N THR A 209 6.03 4.72 12.00
CA THR A 209 5.10 4.08 12.97
C THR A 209 4.17 5.11 13.61
N GLY A 210 2.87 4.80 13.62
CA GLY A 210 1.93 5.57 14.44
C GLY A 210 2.37 5.46 15.89
N ALA A 211 2.13 6.50 16.68
CA ALA A 211 2.14 6.36 18.12
C ALA A 211 1.31 5.11 18.49
N ASP A 212 1.82 4.30 19.42
CA ASP A 212 1.11 3.25 20.18
C ASP A 212 1.56 1.78 19.97
N GLY A 213 2.60 1.51 19.17
CA GLY A 213 3.36 0.24 19.29
C GLY A 213 2.62 -1.07 18.95
N GLU A 214 1.52 -1.02 18.21
CA GLU A 214 0.81 -2.23 17.75
C GLU A 214 1.34 -2.71 16.39
N THR A 215 1.70 -4.00 16.30
CA THR A 215 2.05 -4.67 15.03
C THR A 215 0.82 -5.36 14.45
N CYS A 216 0.40 -4.96 13.24
CA CYS A 216 -0.71 -5.63 12.55
C CYS A 216 -0.15 -6.67 11.56
N SER A 217 -0.38 -7.96 11.84
CA SER A 217 -0.04 -9.06 10.95
C SER A 217 -0.98 -9.12 9.74
N ILE A 218 -0.44 -9.47 8.56
CA ILE A 218 -1.16 -9.58 7.28
C ILE A 218 -2.30 -10.63 7.33
N GLY A 219 -2.34 -11.47 8.37
CA GLY A 219 -3.33 -12.54 8.56
C GLY A 219 -4.41 -12.32 9.62
N SER A 220 -4.32 -11.31 10.51
CA SER A 220 -5.28 -11.15 11.63
C SER A 220 -6.25 -9.99 11.41
N GLN A 221 -7.50 -10.15 11.85
CA GLN A 221 -8.51 -9.07 11.87
C GLN A 221 -8.37 -8.15 13.10
N ALA A 222 -7.37 -8.35 13.94
CA ALA A 222 -7.04 -7.53 15.10
C ALA A 222 -5.54 -7.23 15.10
N CYS A 223 -5.17 -5.99 15.39
CA CYS A 223 -3.79 -5.65 15.75
C CYS A 223 -3.58 -6.10 17.19
N GLU A 224 -2.49 -6.80 17.44
CA GLU A 224 -2.09 -7.20 18.78
C GLU A 224 -1.06 -6.19 19.30
N PRO A 225 -1.08 -5.86 20.60
CA PRO A 225 0.04 -5.15 21.22
C PRO A 225 1.30 -6.01 21.06
N ALA A 226 2.40 -5.37 20.67
CA ALA A 226 3.70 -6.04 20.52
C ALA A 226 4.19 -6.67 21.84
#